data_AF-A0AAJ1YEU4-F1
#
_entry.id   AF-A0AAJ1YEU4-F1
#
_cell.length_a   1.000
_cell.length_b   1.000
_cell.length_c   1.000
_cell.angle_alpha   90.00
_cell.angle_beta   90.00
_cell.angle_gamma   90.00
#
_symmetry.space_group_name_H-M   'P 1'
#
loop_
_entity.id
_entity.type
_entity.pdbx_description
1 polymer ?
#
loop_
_entity_poly.entity_id
_entity_poly.type
_entity_poly.pdbx_seq_one_letter_code
_entity_poly.pdbx_strand_id
1 'polypeptide(L)'
;MELLRLLDRPIAFQRSFVRIGAGVTGALLLSQLVYWTNRADNEEGWVYKTQEEWEEETGLSRYEQEGARKKLRSLGLLQERKQGLPAKLFYRIDIPVLYQLLGVTSLDVEFPHTSMGKTTKPVGGKPANNHTETTTDIPPNPQGGETAKVNFQEVAEAFNEILGNRLPTVQQLNDKRKRQIKKLVAELHEPTVEAVRAYFEAFAQSANSFYFGDNKRGWRASFDYLLRSDTLTKTREGAL
;
A
#
# COMPACT_ATOMS: atom_id res chain seq x y z
N MET A 1 -22.02 34.03 0.50
CA MET A 1 -21.06 33.20 -0.26
C MET A 1 -21.72 31.86 -0.51
N GLU A 2 -21.96 31.50 -1.77
CA GLU A 2 -22.54 30.21 -2.15
C GLU A 2 -21.51 29.09 -1.94
N LEU A 3 -21.84 28.08 -1.11
CA LEU A 3 -20.96 26.96 -0.79
C LEU A 3 -20.40 26.27 -2.04
N LEU A 4 -21.20 26.17 -3.10
CA LEU A 4 -20.83 25.54 -4.37
C LEU A 4 -19.64 26.23 -5.07
N ARG A 5 -19.35 27.50 -4.76
CA ARG A 5 -18.19 28.21 -5.32
C ARG A 5 -16.87 27.89 -4.60
N LEU A 6 -16.94 27.22 -3.46
CA LEU A 6 -15.79 26.84 -2.64
C LEU A 6 -15.41 25.36 -2.81
N LEU A 7 -16.23 24.57 -3.51
CA LEU A 7 -16.02 23.14 -3.70
C LEU A 7 -15.34 22.87 -5.04
N ASP A 8 -14.38 21.97 -5.03
CA ASP A 8 -13.79 21.44 -6.25
C ASP A 8 -14.80 20.62 -7.06
N ARG A 9 -14.46 20.38 -8.34
CA ARG A 9 -15.29 19.57 -9.21
C ARG A 9 -15.46 18.16 -8.61
N PRO A 10 -16.68 17.68 -8.39
CA PRO A 10 -16.89 16.36 -7.78
C PRO A 10 -16.38 15.26 -8.71
N ILE A 11 -15.66 14.30 -8.14
CA ILE A 11 -15.23 13.09 -8.84
C ILE A 11 -16.19 11.93 -8.55
N ALA A 12 -16.35 11.03 -9.52
CA ALA A 12 -17.21 9.87 -9.38
C ALA A 12 -16.50 8.77 -8.57
N PHE A 13 -17.13 8.31 -7.50
CA PHE A 13 -16.65 7.18 -6.70
C PHE A 13 -17.59 5.99 -6.84
N GLN A 14 -17.09 4.89 -7.43
CA GLN A 14 -17.87 3.68 -7.64
C GLN A 14 -17.76 2.75 -6.43
N ARG A 15 -18.82 2.71 -5.62
CA ARG A 15 -18.87 1.88 -4.41
C ARG A 15 -18.69 0.38 -4.69
N SER A 16 -19.10 -0.10 -5.87
CA SER A 16 -18.89 -1.50 -6.28
C SER A 16 -17.42 -1.91 -6.22
N PHE A 17 -16.50 -0.99 -6.53
CA PHE A 17 -15.05 -1.26 -6.52
C PHE A 17 -14.48 -1.48 -5.13
N VAL A 18 -15.17 -1.07 -4.06
CA VAL A 18 -14.73 -1.37 -2.69
C VAL A 18 -14.78 -2.87 -2.41
N ARG A 19 -15.76 -3.58 -3.00
CA ARG A 19 -15.96 -5.03 -2.80
C ARG A 19 -14.89 -5.90 -3.46
N ILE A 20 -14.12 -5.32 -4.38
CA ILE A 20 -13.01 -5.99 -5.06
C ILE A 20 -11.82 -6.25 -4.11
N GLY A 21 -11.78 -5.60 -2.93
CA GLY A 21 -10.75 -5.85 -1.92
C GLY A 21 -9.52 -4.94 -2.00
N ALA A 22 -9.53 -3.91 -2.87
CA ALA A 22 -8.47 -2.91 -2.93
C ALA A 22 -8.57 -1.81 -1.83
N GLY A 23 -9.64 -1.84 -1.02
CA GLY A 23 -9.96 -0.81 -0.03
C GLY A 23 -10.46 0.50 -0.67
N VAL A 24 -10.81 1.48 0.17
CA VAL A 24 -11.42 2.75 -0.31
C VAL A 24 -10.48 3.52 -1.23
N THR A 25 -9.20 3.65 -0.88
CA THR A 25 -8.20 4.35 -1.71
C THR A 25 -7.98 3.64 -3.05
N GLY A 26 -7.96 2.30 -3.05
CA GLY A 26 -7.89 1.50 -4.28
C GLY A 26 -9.13 1.67 -5.15
N ALA A 27 -10.31 1.66 -4.55
CA ALA A 27 -11.57 1.85 -5.25
C ALA A 27 -11.71 3.26 -5.84
N LEU A 28 -11.23 4.29 -5.12
CA LEU A 28 -11.22 5.67 -5.60
C LEU A 28 -10.30 5.83 -6.81
N LEU A 29 -9.06 5.34 -6.70
CA LEU A 29 -8.12 5.39 -7.81
C LEU A 29 -8.63 4.58 -9.02
N LEU A 30 -9.23 3.40 -8.79
CA LEU A 30 -9.83 2.59 -9.84
C LEU A 30 -11.01 3.30 -10.52
N SER A 31 -11.86 4.01 -9.75
CA SER A 31 -12.97 4.80 -10.30
C SER A 31 -12.47 5.84 -11.30
N GLN A 32 -11.43 6.56 -10.93
CA GLN A 32 -10.87 7.61 -11.77
C GLN A 32 -10.06 7.04 -12.95
N LEU A 33 -9.35 5.92 -12.77
CA LEU A 33 -8.71 5.21 -13.87
C LEU A 33 -9.73 4.73 -14.92
N VAL A 34 -10.88 4.14 -14.51
CA VAL A 34 -11.93 3.70 -15.45
C VAL A 34 -12.50 4.90 -16.22
N TYR A 35 -12.73 6.02 -15.54
CA TYR A 35 -13.17 7.25 -16.18
C TYR A 35 -12.18 7.72 -17.25
N TRP A 36 -10.88 7.76 -16.92
CA TRP A 36 -9.85 8.18 -17.86
C TRP A 36 -9.63 7.17 -18.99
N THR A 37 -9.75 5.86 -18.74
CA THR A 37 -9.69 4.83 -19.79
C THR A 37 -10.82 5.00 -20.79
N ASN A 38 -12.05 5.27 -20.34
CA ASN A 38 -13.19 5.50 -21.26
C ASN A 38 -13.11 6.82 -22.02
N ARG A 39 -12.27 7.76 -21.57
CA ARG A 39 -12.11 9.09 -22.18
C ARG A 39 -10.84 9.22 -23.00
N ALA A 40 -9.87 8.34 -22.80
CA ALA A 40 -8.69 8.24 -23.63
C ALA A 40 -9.09 7.67 -24.98
N ASP A 41 -8.92 8.47 -26.04
CA ASP A 41 -9.14 8.06 -27.43
C ASP A 41 -7.94 7.24 -27.91
N ASN A 42 -7.66 6.12 -27.24
CA ASN A 42 -6.58 5.22 -27.63
C ASN A 42 -7.02 3.75 -27.61
N GLU A 43 -6.71 3.04 -28.69
CA GLU A 43 -7.07 1.62 -28.85
C GLU A 43 -6.41 0.72 -27.78
N GLU A 44 -5.29 1.17 -27.21
CA GLU A 44 -4.54 0.38 -26.22
C GLU A 44 -4.95 0.61 -24.76
N GLY A 45 -5.77 1.64 -24.47
CA GLY A 45 -6.28 1.93 -23.12
C GLY A 45 -5.26 2.45 -22.10
N TRP A 46 -4.09 2.94 -22.53
CA TRP A 46 -3.06 3.49 -21.65
C TRP A 46 -3.34 4.95 -21.26
N VAL A 47 -3.41 5.24 -19.98
CA VAL A 47 -3.61 6.58 -19.43
C VAL A 47 -2.30 7.08 -18.85
N TYR A 48 -1.89 8.29 -19.21
CA TYR A 48 -0.80 8.99 -18.54
C TYR A 48 -1.37 9.97 -17.51
N LYS A 49 -0.77 9.98 -16.32
CA LYS A 49 -1.07 10.98 -15.28
C LYS A 49 0.06 11.09 -14.26
N THR A 50 0.41 12.30 -13.83
CA THR A 50 1.44 12.52 -12.81
C THR A 50 0.91 12.24 -11.40
N GLN A 51 1.82 12.20 -10.43
CA GLN A 51 1.44 12.06 -9.02
C GLN A 51 0.70 13.29 -8.52
N GLU A 52 1.12 14.50 -8.94
CA GLU A 52 0.44 15.75 -8.58
C GLU A 52 -0.97 15.79 -9.17
N GLU A 53 -1.15 15.41 -10.44
CA GLU A 53 -2.46 15.36 -11.09
C GLU A 53 -3.40 14.35 -10.40
N TRP A 54 -2.86 13.21 -9.93
CA TRP A 54 -3.64 12.26 -9.13
C TRP A 54 -4.04 12.83 -7.76
N GLU A 55 -3.13 13.55 -7.12
CA GLU A 55 -3.37 14.16 -5.81
C GLU A 55 -4.41 15.28 -5.91
N GLU A 56 -4.32 16.13 -6.93
CA GLU A 56 -5.28 17.20 -7.20
C GLU A 56 -6.70 16.65 -7.48
N GLU A 57 -6.82 15.54 -8.21
CA GLU A 57 -8.14 14.96 -8.50
C GLU A 57 -8.75 14.18 -7.34
N THR A 58 -7.93 13.41 -6.61
CA THR A 58 -8.44 12.41 -5.66
C THR A 58 -8.21 12.77 -4.20
N GLY A 59 -7.35 13.75 -3.92
CA GLY A 59 -6.85 14.05 -2.58
C GLY A 59 -5.95 12.96 -1.98
N LEU A 60 -5.61 11.91 -2.73
CA LEU A 60 -4.74 10.85 -2.25
C LEU A 60 -3.29 11.32 -2.25
N SER A 61 -2.64 11.26 -1.09
CA SER A 61 -1.21 11.50 -0.98
C SER A 61 -0.41 10.49 -1.80
N ARG A 62 0.84 10.86 -2.15
CA ARG A 62 1.78 9.96 -2.84
C ARG A 62 1.84 8.54 -2.26
N TYR A 63 1.84 8.39 -0.93
CA TYR A 63 1.88 7.09 -0.27
C TYR A 63 0.58 6.29 -0.41
N GLU A 64 -0.56 6.98 -0.37
CA GLU A 64 -1.86 6.35 -0.58
C GLU A 64 -2.04 5.92 -2.03
N GLN A 65 -1.58 6.73 -2.98
CA GLN A 65 -1.52 6.38 -4.40
C GLN A 65 -0.67 5.12 -4.60
N GLU A 66 0.56 5.08 -4.06
CA GLU A 66 1.43 3.89 -4.14
C GLU A 66 0.79 2.65 -3.50
N GLY A 67 0.13 2.81 -2.36
CA GLY A 67 -0.59 1.74 -1.68
C GLY A 67 -1.78 1.21 -2.47
N ALA A 68 -2.60 2.11 -3.03
CA ALA A 68 -3.72 1.80 -3.91
C ALA A 68 -3.24 1.05 -5.16
N ARG A 69 -2.22 1.59 -5.85
CA ARG A 69 -1.61 0.96 -7.03
C ARG A 69 -1.05 -0.42 -6.74
N LYS A 70 -0.37 -0.60 -5.59
CA LYS A 70 0.15 -1.91 -5.19
C LYS A 70 -0.96 -2.94 -5.02
N LYS A 71 -2.08 -2.56 -4.39
CA LYS A 71 -3.25 -3.45 -4.21
C LYS A 71 -3.90 -3.81 -5.55
N LEU A 72 -4.12 -2.82 -6.42
CA LEU A 72 -4.69 -3.05 -7.75
C LEU A 72 -3.79 -3.94 -8.61
N ARG A 73 -2.46 -3.74 -8.56
CA ARG A 73 -1.49 -4.64 -9.22
C ARG A 73 -1.52 -6.06 -8.65
N SER A 74 -1.63 -6.23 -7.33
CA SER A 74 -1.73 -7.56 -6.72
C SER A 74 -3.02 -8.31 -7.08
N LEU A 75 -4.06 -7.58 -7.47
CA LEU A 75 -5.31 -8.14 -7.98
C LEU A 75 -5.28 -8.42 -9.49
N GLY A 76 -4.17 -8.11 -10.18
CA GLY A 76 -4.07 -8.21 -11.64
C GLY A 76 -4.81 -7.11 -12.40
N LEU A 77 -5.41 -6.13 -11.71
CA LEU A 77 -6.26 -5.10 -12.32
C LEU A 77 -5.49 -3.96 -12.98
N LEU A 78 -4.30 -3.64 -12.46
CA LEU A 78 -3.53 -2.49 -12.90
C LEU A 78 -2.23 -2.96 -13.55
N GLN A 79 -1.93 -2.42 -14.72
CA GLN A 79 -0.65 -2.53 -15.39
C GLN A 79 0.00 -1.15 -15.42
N GLU A 80 1.32 -1.12 -15.23
CA GLU A 80 2.12 0.10 -15.19
C GLU A 80 3.30 -0.02 -16.14
N ARG A 81 3.59 1.05 -16.89
CA ARG A 81 4.77 1.12 -17.76
C ARG A 81 5.41 2.49 -17.67
N LYS A 82 6.75 2.54 -17.64
CA LYS A 82 7.53 3.77 -17.78
C LYS A 82 7.92 3.97 -19.24
N GLN A 83 7.76 5.18 -19.77
CA GLN A 83 8.11 5.50 -21.15
C GLN A 83 8.67 6.92 -21.28
N GLY A 84 9.62 7.09 -22.20
CA GLY A 84 10.19 8.38 -22.59
C GLY A 84 11.28 8.91 -21.66
N LEU A 85 11.87 10.04 -22.04
CA LEU A 85 12.78 10.85 -21.24
C LEU A 85 12.22 12.28 -21.18
N PRO A 86 11.89 12.83 -19.99
CA PRO A 86 11.90 12.19 -18.68
C PRO A 86 10.86 11.05 -18.58
N ALA A 87 11.15 10.05 -17.74
CA ALA A 87 10.34 8.84 -17.64
C ALA A 87 8.94 9.11 -17.09
N LYS A 88 7.93 8.96 -17.96
CA LYS A 88 6.50 9.12 -17.64
C LYS A 88 5.88 7.77 -17.27
N LEU A 89 5.01 7.76 -16.26
CA LEU A 89 4.31 6.55 -15.82
C LEU A 89 2.92 6.48 -16.47
N PHE A 90 2.67 5.40 -17.19
CA PHE A 90 1.40 5.08 -17.83
C PHE A 90 0.71 3.95 -17.09
N TYR A 91 -0.61 3.98 -17.06
CA TYR A 91 -1.51 3.07 -16.37
C TYR A 91 -2.46 2.43 -17.36
N ARG A 92 -2.75 1.14 -17.19
CA ARG A 92 -3.80 0.45 -17.95
C ARG A 92 -4.59 -0.46 -17.04
N ILE A 93 -5.92 -0.43 -17.17
CA ILE A 93 -6.80 -1.38 -16.48
C ILE A 93 -6.91 -2.65 -17.30
N ASP A 94 -6.79 -3.79 -16.63
CA ASP A 94 -7.16 -5.08 -17.21
C ASP A 94 -8.69 -5.27 -17.10
N ILE A 95 -9.39 -4.96 -18.19
CA ILE A 95 -10.86 -4.99 -18.25
C ILE A 95 -11.42 -6.40 -18.04
N PRO A 96 -10.88 -7.47 -18.65
CA PRO A 96 -11.29 -8.84 -18.34
C PRO A 96 -11.23 -9.18 -16.84
N VAL A 97 -10.11 -8.84 -16.17
CA VAL A 97 -9.96 -9.06 -14.72
C VAL A 97 -10.97 -8.23 -13.93
N LEU A 98 -11.27 -7.00 -14.38
CA LEU A 98 -12.30 -6.17 -13.75
C LEU A 98 -13.68 -6.80 -13.82
N TYR A 99 -14.10 -7.33 -14.97
CA TYR A 99 -15.38 -8.04 -15.07
C TYR A 99 -15.45 -9.27 -14.18
N GLN A 100 -14.38 -10.06 -14.16
CA GLN A 100 -14.29 -11.23 -13.29
C GLN A 100 -14.44 -10.86 -11.80
N LEU A 101 -13.74 -9.82 -11.33
CA LEU A 101 -13.79 -9.38 -9.94
C LEU A 101 -15.10 -8.71 -9.54
N LEU A 102 -15.83 -8.16 -10.52
CA LEU A 102 -17.19 -7.64 -10.31
C LEU A 102 -18.26 -8.75 -10.33
N GLY A 103 -17.88 -9.99 -10.63
CA GLY A 103 -18.82 -11.11 -10.75
C GLY A 103 -19.70 -11.03 -11.98
N VAL A 104 -19.27 -10.30 -13.02
CA VAL A 104 -19.98 -10.21 -14.30
C VAL A 104 -19.41 -11.31 -15.20
N THR A 105 -20.01 -12.50 -15.15
CA THR A 105 -19.76 -13.57 -16.11
C THR A 105 -20.74 -13.40 -17.27
N SER A 106 -20.18 -13.20 -18.47
CA SER A 106 -20.84 -12.80 -19.71
C SER A 106 -22.16 -13.53 -19.98
N LEU A 107 -23.30 -12.91 -19.66
CA LEU A 107 -24.52 -12.82 -20.48
C LEU A 107 -25.21 -11.49 -20.08
N ASP A 108 -25.56 -10.69 -21.11
CA ASP A 108 -26.38 -9.48 -21.07
C ASP A 108 -25.73 -8.18 -20.54
N VAL A 109 -24.93 -7.52 -21.38
CA VAL A 109 -24.64 -6.08 -21.23
C VAL A 109 -25.20 -5.35 -22.45
N GLU A 110 -26.45 -4.90 -22.34
CA GLU A 110 -26.85 -3.67 -23.03
C GLU A 110 -26.07 -2.52 -22.39
N PHE A 111 -25.17 -1.90 -23.15
CA PHE A 111 -24.44 -0.71 -22.71
C PHE A 111 -25.42 0.46 -22.58
N PRO A 112 -25.68 1.02 -21.39
CA PRO A 112 -26.44 2.25 -21.30
C PRO A 112 -25.52 3.39 -21.74
N HIS A 113 -25.69 3.84 -22.98
CA HIS A 113 -25.24 5.15 -23.42
C HIS A 113 -25.81 6.18 -22.45
N THR A 114 -24.94 6.88 -21.71
CA THR A 114 -25.37 7.95 -20.80
C THR A 114 -25.77 9.16 -21.64
N SER A 115 -27.05 9.22 -22.04
CA SER A 115 -27.68 10.46 -22.47
C SER A 115 -28.42 11.10 -21.30
N MET A 116 -27.98 12.30 -20.93
CA MET A 116 -28.67 13.40 -20.26
C MET A 116 -30.13 13.17 -19.79
N GLY A 117 -30.33 13.27 -18.47
CA GLY A 117 -31.45 13.98 -17.83
C GLY A 117 -32.83 13.32 -17.76
N LYS A 118 -33.27 12.96 -16.54
CA LYS A 118 -34.40 13.61 -15.81
C LYS A 118 -34.73 12.86 -14.50
N THR A 119 -35.03 13.66 -13.50
CA THR A 119 -35.55 13.37 -12.15
C THR A 119 -36.61 12.27 -12.04
N THR A 120 -36.56 11.45 -10.98
CA THR A 120 -37.55 11.47 -9.86
C THR A 120 -37.17 10.54 -8.70
N LYS A 121 -37.83 10.80 -7.55
CA LYS A 121 -37.54 10.55 -6.13
C LYS A 121 -37.46 9.07 -5.64
N PRO A 122 -36.96 8.83 -4.40
CA PRO A 122 -36.59 7.53 -3.86
C PRO A 122 -37.64 6.91 -2.90
N VAL A 123 -37.58 5.59 -2.72
CA VAL A 123 -38.17 4.81 -1.61
C VAL A 123 -37.12 3.74 -1.28
N GLY A 124 -36.59 3.55 -0.07
CA GLY A 124 -37.16 3.68 1.26
C GLY A 124 -37.21 2.27 1.87
N GLY A 125 -36.17 1.85 2.62
CA GLY A 125 -36.18 0.55 3.31
C GLY A 125 -34.82 0.08 3.85
N LYS A 126 -34.55 0.41 5.12
CA LYS A 126 -33.76 -0.40 6.10
C LYS A 126 -34.80 -1.05 7.05
N PRO A 127 -34.46 -1.94 8.01
CA PRO A 127 -33.18 -2.53 8.43
C PRO A 127 -33.28 -4.10 8.51
N ALA A 128 -32.27 -4.89 8.91
CA ALA A 128 -32.01 -5.23 10.32
C ALA A 128 -30.78 -6.15 10.49
N ASN A 129 -30.13 -5.94 11.64
CA ASN A 129 -29.08 -6.75 12.27
C ASN A 129 -29.50 -8.22 12.48
N ASN A 130 -28.50 -9.13 12.55
CA ASN A 130 -28.10 -9.75 13.81
C ASN A 130 -26.81 -10.58 13.68
N HIS A 131 -26.02 -10.51 14.76
CA HIS A 131 -24.84 -11.29 15.09
C HIS A 131 -25.08 -12.81 15.11
N THR A 132 -24.06 -13.62 14.81
CA THR A 132 -23.47 -14.58 15.78
C THR A 132 -22.13 -15.15 15.27
N GLU A 133 -21.19 -15.31 16.19
CA GLU A 133 -19.90 -16.01 16.05
C GLU A 133 -20.13 -17.54 16.00
N THR A 134 -19.23 -18.30 15.36
CA THR A 134 -18.55 -19.48 15.97
C THR A 134 -17.60 -20.14 14.97
N THR A 135 -16.43 -20.47 15.51
CA THR A 135 -15.27 -21.19 14.96
C THR A 135 -15.60 -22.56 14.35
N THR A 136 -14.85 -22.98 13.33
CA THR A 136 -14.47 -24.39 13.18
C THR A 136 -13.15 -24.51 12.42
N ASP A 137 -12.25 -25.27 13.04
CA ASP A 137 -10.93 -25.75 12.63
C ASP A 137 -10.88 -26.56 11.31
N ILE A 138 -9.63 -26.95 10.97
CA ILE A 138 -9.15 -28.08 10.13
C ILE A 138 -8.35 -27.60 8.89
N PRO A 139 -7.19 -28.20 8.51
CA PRO A 139 -5.93 -28.45 9.22
C PRO A 139 -4.70 -27.95 8.39
N PRO A 140 -3.45 -28.02 8.89
CA PRO A 140 -2.26 -27.71 8.10
C PRO A 140 -1.77 -28.96 7.36
N ASN A 141 -1.37 -28.86 6.08
CA ASN A 141 -0.51 -29.87 5.47
C ASN A 141 0.76 -29.24 4.90
N PRO A 142 1.93 -29.88 5.11
CA PRO A 142 3.25 -29.26 5.07
C PRO A 142 3.98 -29.52 3.75
N GLN A 143 4.99 -28.69 3.47
CA GLN A 143 6.39 -29.10 3.25
C GLN A 143 7.21 -27.93 2.68
N GLY A 144 8.40 -27.72 3.25
CA GLY A 144 9.52 -27.12 2.52
C GLY A 144 10.26 -25.98 3.22
N GLY A 145 11.14 -26.32 4.17
CA GLY A 145 12.28 -25.48 4.56
C GLY A 145 12.40 -25.24 6.07
N GLU A 146 13.15 -26.12 6.76
CA GLU A 146 13.75 -25.79 8.06
C GLU A 146 14.64 -24.55 7.89
N THR A 147 14.06 -23.39 8.16
CA THR A 147 14.78 -22.14 8.33
C THR A 147 14.86 -21.91 9.83
N ALA A 148 16.08 -21.69 10.33
CA ALA A 148 16.34 -21.37 11.74
C ALA A 148 15.26 -20.39 12.24
N LYS A 149 14.53 -20.81 13.27
CA LYS A 149 13.34 -20.11 13.76
C LYS A 149 13.77 -18.84 14.46
N VAL A 150 14.04 -17.77 13.71
CA VAL A 150 14.42 -16.48 14.29
C VAL A 150 13.27 -15.93 15.12
N ASN A 151 13.55 -15.68 16.40
CA ASN A 151 12.58 -15.13 17.32
C ASN A 151 12.42 -13.63 17.06
N PHE A 152 11.28 -13.23 16.49
CA PHE A 152 10.99 -11.82 16.20
C PHE A 152 10.99 -10.96 17.45
N GLN A 153 10.65 -11.55 18.60
CA GLN A 153 10.58 -10.85 19.87
C GLN A 153 11.99 -10.47 20.36
N GLU A 154 12.94 -11.39 20.27
CA GLU A 154 14.34 -11.12 20.62
C GLU A 154 14.96 -10.02 19.74
N VAL A 155 14.58 -9.94 18.46
CA VAL A 155 15.02 -8.85 17.58
C VAL A 155 14.49 -7.49 18.05
N ALA A 156 13.23 -7.42 18.51
CA ALA A 156 12.66 -6.18 19.04
C ALA A 156 13.30 -5.79 20.38
N GLU A 157 13.60 -6.77 21.23
CA GLU A 157 14.29 -6.57 22.50
C GLU A 157 15.72 -6.08 22.29
N ALA A 158 16.48 -6.69 21.38
CA ALA A 158 17.82 -6.25 21.01
C ALA A 158 17.83 -4.80 20.51
N PHE A 159 16.84 -4.41 19.69
CA PHE A 159 16.69 -3.02 19.28
C PHE A 159 16.45 -2.07 20.48
N ASN A 160 15.53 -2.44 21.38
CA ASN A 160 15.22 -1.63 22.55
C ASN A 160 16.41 -1.52 23.51
N GLU A 161 17.20 -2.59 23.67
CA GLU A 161 18.39 -2.61 24.53
C GLU A 161 19.49 -1.68 23.97
N ILE A 162 19.79 -1.77 22.67
CA ILE A 162 20.92 -1.05 22.06
C ILE A 162 20.56 0.42 21.77
N LEU A 163 19.36 0.65 21.26
CA LEU A 163 18.95 1.93 20.70
C LEU A 163 17.83 2.61 21.48
N GLY A 164 17.15 1.93 22.41
CA GLY A 164 15.99 2.48 23.12
C GLY A 164 16.27 3.71 23.98
N ASN A 165 17.52 3.93 24.38
CA ASN A 165 17.94 5.16 25.08
C ASN A 165 18.00 6.39 24.15
N ARG A 166 18.14 6.19 22.83
CA ARG A 166 18.30 7.27 21.84
C ARG A 166 17.14 7.33 20.83
N LEU A 167 16.47 6.21 20.57
CA LEU A 167 15.40 6.05 19.58
C LEU A 167 14.10 5.53 20.23
N PRO A 168 12.93 5.75 19.60
CA PRO A 168 11.65 5.26 20.12
C PRO A 168 11.61 3.73 20.22
N THR A 169 11.20 3.22 21.38
CA THR A 169 11.14 1.77 21.63
C THR A 169 9.97 1.08 20.93
N VAL A 170 10.14 -0.22 20.69
CA VAL A 170 9.15 -1.11 20.09
C VAL A 170 8.38 -1.81 21.19
N GLN A 171 7.07 -1.55 21.29
CA GLN A 171 6.18 -2.25 22.22
C GLN A 171 5.38 -3.38 21.56
N GLN A 172 5.11 -3.28 20.25
CA GLN A 172 4.27 -4.24 19.53
C GLN A 172 4.89 -4.64 18.18
N LEU A 173 4.82 -5.94 17.90
CA LEU A 173 5.21 -6.55 16.62
C LEU A 173 3.97 -6.94 15.82
N ASN A 174 3.59 -6.07 14.86
CA ASN A 174 2.57 -6.39 13.87
C ASN A 174 3.13 -7.29 12.74
N ASP A 175 2.24 -7.86 11.92
CA ASP A 175 2.65 -8.76 10.83
C ASP A 175 3.56 -8.09 9.79
N LYS A 176 3.43 -6.77 9.61
CA LYS A 176 4.31 -6.00 8.73
C LYS A 176 5.75 -6.01 9.27
N ARG A 177 5.96 -5.71 10.56
CA ARG A 177 7.27 -5.73 11.22
C ARG A 177 7.88 -7.12 11.19
N LYS A 178 7.10 -8.17 11.47
CA LYS A 178 7.55 -9.57 11.36
C LYS A 178 8.06 -9.90 9.97
N ARG A 179 7.34 -9.48 8.90
CA ARG A 179 7.80 -9.66 7.51
C ARG A 179 9.07 -8.88 7.20
N GLN A 180 9.21 -7.66 7.73
CA GLN A 180 10.43 -6.86 7.54
C GLN A 180 11.63 -7.47 8.27
N ILE A 181 11.45 -8.00 9.48
CA ILE A 181 12.50 -8.73 10.21
C ILE A 181 12.92 -9.96 9.42
N LYS A 182 11.96 -10.78 8.93
CA LYS A 182 12.29 -11.94 8.08
C LYS A 182 13.13 -11.54 6.86
N LYS A 183 12.78 -10.43 6.22
CA LYS A 183 13.52 -9.92 5.07
C LYS A 183 14.93 -9.46 5.46
N LEU A 184 15.07 -8.69 6.53
CA LEU A 184 16.36 -8.22 7.04
C LEU A 184 17.29 -9.40 7.37
N VAL A 185 16.77 -10.38 8.10
CA VAL A 185 17.49 -11.60 8.49
C VAL A 185 17.97 -12.38 7.27
N ALA A 186 17.16 -12.46 6.20
CA ALA A 186 17.56 -13.11 4.97
C ALA A 186 18.63 -12.35 4.16
N GLU A 187 18.81 -11.04 4.42
CA GLU A 187 19.86 -10.21 3.80
C GLU A 187 21.16 -10.17 4.62
N LEU A 188 21.14 -10.72 5.84
CA LEU A 188 22.33 -10.94 6.67
C LEU A 188 23.06 -12.20 6.20
N HIS A 189 24.39 -12.20 6.36
CA HIS A 189 25.20 -13.36 6.01
C HIS A 189 24.78 -14.60 6.83
N GLU A 190 24.38 -14.36 8.08
CA GLU A 190 23.85 -15.37 8.98
C GLU A 190 22.43 -15.00 9.42
N PRO A 191 21.44 -15.90 9.27
CA PRO A 191 20.06 -15.65 9.66
C PRO A 191 19.87 -15.87 11.17
N THR A 192 20.63 -15.13 11.98
CA THR A 192 20.67 -15.25 13.45
C THR A 192 20.26 -13.95 14.13
N VAL A 193 19.81 -14.02 15.38
CA VAL A 193 19.46 -12.83 16.16
C VAL A 193 20.72 -12.02 16.46
N GLU A 194 21.83 -12.70 16.67
CA GLU A 194 23.16 -12.16 16.91
C GLU A 194 23.63 -11.30 15.73
N ALA A 195 23.40 -11.74 14.49
CA ALA A 195 23.73 -10.95 13.30
C ALA A 195 22.89 -9.66 13.22
N VAL A 196 21.60 -9.72 13.60
CA VAL A 196 20.74 -8.53 13.66
C VAL A 196 21.19 -7.58 14.77
N ARG A 197 21.61 -8.13 15.92
CA ARG A 197 22.16 -7.37 17.04
C ARG A 197 23.42 -6.62 16.63
N ALA A 198 24.38 -7.32 16.01
CA ALA A 198 25.60 -6.73 15.49
C ALA A 198 25.32 -5.61 14.48
N TYR A 199 24.30 -5.77 13.63
CA TYR A 199 23.83 -4.72 12.74
C TYR A 199 23.34 -3.48 13.49
N PHE A 200 22.50 -3.63 14.52
CA PHE A 200 22.03 -2.51 15.33
C PHE A 200 23.17 -1.81 16.08
N GLU A 201 24.15 -2.55 16.59
CA GLU A 201 25.36 -2.00 17.21
C GLU A 201 26.20 -1.21 16.20
N ALA A 202 26.40 -1.75 14.99
CA ALA A 202 27.12 -1.06 13.91
C ALA A 202 26.42 0.25 13.52
N PHE A 203 25.09 0.24 13.40
CA PHE A 203 24.31 1.46 13.16
C PHE A 203 24.48 2.46 14.33
N ALA A 204 24.40 1.97 15.57
CA ALA A 204 24.52 2.79 16.77
C ALA A 204 25.87 3.51 16.92
N GLN A 205 26.93 2.94 16.33
CA GLN A 205 28.31 3.48 16.34
C GLN A 205 28.63 4.35 15.12
N SER A 206 28.13 3.98 13.93
CA SER A 206 28.46 4.67 12.68
C SER A 206 27.51 5.81 12.33
N ALA A 207 26.27 5.79 12.81
CA ALA A 207 25.30 6.83 12.49
C ALA A 207 25.63 8.15 13.17
N ASN A 208 25.54 9.24 12.41
CA ASN A 208 25.74 10.58 12.96
C ASN A 208 24.51 11.08 13.76
N SER A 209 24.63 12.23 14.43
CA SER A 209 23.62 12.76 15.35
C SER A 209 22.25 13.03 14.70
N PHE A 210 22.20 13.25 13.38
CA PHE A 210 20.96 13.43 12.61
C PHE A 210 19.97 12.27 12.82
N TYR A 211 20.46 11.03 12.85
CA TYR A 211 19.63 9.84 13.00
C TYR A 211 19.02 9.70 14.40
N PHE A 212 19.58 10.43 15.38
CA PHE A 212 19.15 10.40 16.77
C PHE A 212 18.32 11.62 17.17
N GLY A 213 17.90 12.47 16.22
CA GLY A 213 17.03 13.61 16.50
C GLY A 213 17.72 14.96 16.51
N ASP A 214 19.03 15.02 16.28
CA ASP A 214 19.80 16.27 16.24
C ASP A 214 19.64 16.95 14.88
N ASN A 215 18.44 17.46 14.62
CA ASN A 215 18.12 18.25 13.44
C ASN A 215 16.96 19.21 13.73
N LYS A 216 16.83 20.25 12.90
CA LYS A 216 15.81 21.31 13.04
C LYS A 216 14.37 20.78 13.04
N ARG A 217 14.15 19.54 12.60
CA ARG A 217 12.82 18.93 12.42
C ARG A 217 12.51 17.85 13.47
N GLY A 218 13.43 17.58 14.40
CA GLY A 218 13.31 16.52 15.41
C GLY A 218 13.15 15.11 14.81
N TRP A 219 13.52 14.91 13.55
CA TRP A 219 13.41 13.62 12.89
C TRP A 219 14.44 12.66 13.49
N ARG A 220 14.01 11.44 13.79
CA ARG A 220 14.89 10.38 14.30
C ARG A 220 14.55 9.07 13.60
N ALA A 221 15.54 8.19 13.51
CA ALA A 221 15.34 6.86 12.97
C ALA A 221 14.32 6.08 13.81
N SER A 222 13.47 5.32 13.15
CA SER A 222 12.52 4.41 13.81
C SER A 222 12.96 2.96 13.63
N PHE A 223 12.39 2.06 14.42
CA PHE A 223 12.57 0.62 14.20
C PHE A 223 12.31 0.22 12.73
N ASP A 224 11.20 0.70 12.16
CA ASP A 224 10.83 0.42 10.77
C ASP A 224 11.81 1.02 9.73
N TYR A 225 12.60 2.03 10.12
CA TYR A 225 13.68 2.58 9.30
C TYR A 225 14.89 1.62 9.26
N LEU A 226 15.32 1.11 10.42
CA LEU A 226 16.45 0.17 10.50
C LEU A 226 16.15 -1.19 9.87
N LEU A 227 14.88 -1.60 9.77
CA LEU A 227 14.53 -2.85 9.09
C LEU A 227 14.57 -2.78 7.55
N ARG A 228 15.02 -1.66 6.96
CA ARG A 228 15.07 -1.51 5.50
C ARG A 228 16.42 -1.94 4.95
N SER A 229 16.37 -2.60 3.79
CA SER A 229 17.56 -3.03 3.02
C SER A 229 18.51 -1.86 2.71
N ASP A 230 17.98 -0.69 2.35
CA ASP A 230 18.80 0.50 2.08
C ASP A 230 19.59 0.98 3.30
N THR A 231 19.01 0.85 4.50
CA THR A 231 19.65 1.24 5.75
C THR A 231 20.70 0.22 6.17
N LEU A 232 20.43 -1.08 5.95
CA LEU A 232 21.44 -2.13 6.09
C LEU A 232 22.65 -1.87 5.19
N THR A 233 22.43 -1.59 3.91
CA THR A 233 23.51 -1.27 2.95
C THR A 233 24.30 -0.05 3.40
N LYS A 234 23.65 1.06 3.76
CA LYS A 234 24.35 2.26 4.25
C LYS A 234 25.19 1.99 5.49
N THR A 235 24.71 1.14 6.40
CA THR A 235 25.46 0.76 7.61
C THR A 235 26.71 -0.03 7.25
N ARG A 236 26.62 -0.96 6.28
CA ARG A 236 27.76 -1.74 5.78
C ARG A 236 28.76 -0.89 5.02
N GLU A 237 28.29 0.10 4.28
CA GLU A 237 29.12 1.01 3.48
C GLU A 237 29.67 2.20 4.28
N GLY A 238 29.29 2.36 5.55
CA GLY A 238 29.72 3.48 6.39
C GLY A 238 29.16 4.85 5.97
N ALA A 239 27.99 4.86 5.31
CA ALA A 239 27.36 6.05 4.74
C ALA A 239 26.24 6.65 5.62
N LEU A 240 26.38 6.54 6.95
CA LEU A 240 25.40 6.99 7.95
C LEU A 240 25.82 8.27 8.70
#